data_AF-A0A3D2V5G7-F1
#
_entry.id   AF-A0A3D2V5G7-F1
#
_cell.length_a   1.000
_cell.length_b   1.000
_cell.length_c   1.000
_cell.angle_alpha   90.00
_cell.angle_beta   90.00
_cell.angle_gamma   90.00
#
_symmetry.space_group_name_H-M   'P 1'
#
loop_
_entity.id
_entity.type
_entity.pdbx_description
1 polymer ?
#
loop_
_entity_poly.entity_id
_entity_poly.type
_entity_poly.pdbx_seq_one_letter_code
_entity_poly.pdbx_strand_id
1 'polypeptide(L)'
;MLGSPVLKNCYDFPVYWDIAFRDETKSECRFVTAVSERYLSGNAQRILDIGCGGGRLTVALAARGYEVAAYDLNESCIAYVQKRLRRRGLDADVVVGDMREFVTTPKCDIAINTVSTFRHLLSDNDALFHLECTAQSVRRGGIYILGLHLLPPDADLDDEEHWVARHSRTTVDVTMKVRNASRKSRLETLRFTLKVQSVNNHLAIESDFKMRLYSAAQLKSLLAKSDDWELVDVFDYWYDIEQPLVLNDELGDTVCVLRRK
;
A
#
# COMPACT_ATOMS: atom_id res chain seq x y z
N MET A 1 -27.29 -20.64 0.64
CA MET A 1 -27.47 -19.22 0.97
C MET A 1 -26.23 -18.74 1.70
N LEU A 2 -25.53 -17.73 1.18
CA LEU A 2 -24.46 -17.07 1.93
C LEU A 2 -25.09 -16.42 3.17
N GLY A 3 -24.55 -16.69 4.36
CA GLY A 3 -25.05 -16.08 5.60
C GLY A 3 -24.95 -14.56 5.58
N SER A 4 -25.74 -13.88 6.40
CA SER A 4 -25.65 -12.42 6.57
C SER A 4 -24.21 -12.01 6.90
N PRO A 5 -23.72 -10.86 6.38
CA PRO A 5 -22.37 -10.41 6.67
C PRO A 5 -22.15 -10.29 8.17
N VAL A 6 -21.00 -10.79 8.64
CA VAL A 6 -20.56 -10.56 10.02
C VAL A 6 -19.61 -9.37 10.01
N LEU A 7 -19.90 -8.34 10.81
CA LEU A 7 -18.98 -7.22 11.03
C LEU A 7 -17.69 -7.75 11.65
N LYS A 8 -16.64 -7.85 10.83
CA LYS A 8 -15.27 -8.23 11.20
C LYS A 8 -14.32 -7.44 10.33
N ASN A 9 -13.12 -7.18 10.83
CA ASN A 9 -12.10 -6.48 10.04
C ASN A 9 -11.60 -7.39 8.91
N CYS A 10 -11.73 -6.97 7.65
CA CYS A 10 -11.24 -7.70 6.48
C CYS A 10 -9.74 -8.00 6.57
N TYR A 11 -8.96 -7.13 7.23
CA TYR A 11 -7.53 -7.33 7.43
C TYR A 11 -7.19 -8.47 8.38
N ASP A 12 -8.13 -8.92 9.24
CA ASP A 12 -7.95 -10.13 10.04
C ASP A 12 -8.01 -11.42 9.20
N PHE A 13 -8.35 -11.29 7.91
CA PHE A 13 -8.40 -12.38 6.94
C PHE A 13 -7.46 -12.11 5.75
N PRO A 14 -6.14 -11.97 5.99
CA PRO A 14 -5.19 -11.50 4.98
C PRO A 14 -5.11 -12.42 3.75
N VAL A 15 -5.44 -13.71 3.90
CA VAL A 15 -5.51 -14.64 2.78
C VAL A 15 -6.56 -14.25 1.73
N TYR A 16 -7.71 -13.70 2.15
CA TYR A 16 -8.78 -13.31 1.21
C TYR A 16 -8.52 -11.94 0.63
N TRP A 17 -7.98 -11.02 1.44
CA TRP A 17 -7.50 -9.73 0.95
C TRP A 17 -6.42 -9.92 -0.13
N ASP A 18 -5.42 -10.76 0.12
CA ASP A 18 -4.40 -11.07 -0.87
C ASP A 18 -4.98 -11.68 -2.15
N ILE A 19 -5.99 -12.55 -2.07
CA ILE A 19 -6.63 -13.08 -3.28
C ILE A 19 -7.30 -11.96 -4.08
N ALA A 20 -7.92 -11.00 -3.40
CA ALA A 20 -8.64 -9.88 -4.03
C ALA A 20 -7.75 -8.84 -4.71
N PHE A 21 -6.48 -8.65 -4.28
CA PHE A 21 -5.62 -7.53 -4.68
C PHE A 21 -4.19 -7.96 -5.10
N ARG A 22 -4.02 -9.17 -5.62
CA ARG A 22 -2.70 -9.75 -5.97
C ARG A 22 -2.24 -9.54 -7.41
N ASP A 23 -3.11 -9.10 -8.31
CA ASP A 23 -2.86 -9.21 -9.75
C ASP A 23 -1.69 -8.30 -10.18
N GLU A 24 -1.47 -7.19 -9.47
CA GLU A 24 -0.43 -6.19 -9.72
C GLU A 24 0.91 -6.51 -9.05
N THR A 25 0.99 -7.53 -8.18
CA THR A 25 2.23 -7.81 -7.41
C THR A 25 3.45 -8.02 -8.33
N LYS A 26 3.26 -8.61 -9.51
CA LYS A 26 4.36 -8.82 -10.45
C LYS A 26 4.85 -7.52 -11.10
N SER A 27 3.94 -6.63 -11.51
CA SER A 27 4.31 -5.33 -12.10
C SER A 27 4.99 -4.45 -11.08
N GLU A 28 4.46 -4.36 -9.86
CA GLU A 28 5.05 -3.58 -8.78
C GLU A 28 6.46 -4.06 -8.40
N CYS A 29 6.69 -5.37 -8.27
CA CYS A 29 8.06 -5.85 -7.99
C CYS A 29 9.03 -5.52 -9.13
N ARG A 30 8.59 -5.56 -10.40
CA ARG A 30 9.42 -5.11 -11.53
C ARG A 30 9.68 -3.61 -11.45
N PHE A 31 8.68 -2.83 -11.07
CA PHE A 31 8.81 -1.40 -10.90
C PHE A 31 9.80 -1.04 -9.80
N VAL A 32 9.78 -1.72 -8.65
CA VAL A 32 10.80 -1.56 -7.59
C VAL A 32 12.22 -1.83 -8.14
N THR A 33 12.37 -2.86 -8.97
CA THR A 33 13.66 -3.18 -9.61
C THR A 33 14.07 -2.08 -10.58
N ALA A 34 13.15 -1.61 -11.42
CA ALA A 34 13.41 -0.55 -12.39
C ALA A 34 13.72 0.80 -11.71
N VAL A 35 13.05 1.12 -10.61
CA VAL A 35 13.34 2.30 -9.78
C VAL A 35 14.74 2.20 -9.18
N SER A 36 15.13 1.03 -8.69
CA SER A 36 16.50 0.78 -8.22
C SER A 36 17.52 1.09 -9.31
N GLU A 37 17.34 0.53 -10.51
CA GLU A 37 18.28 0.70 -11.63
C GLU A 37 18.34 2.14 -12.14
N ARG A 38 17.20 2.86 -12.14
CA ARG A 38 17.09 4.21 -12.71
C ARG A 38 17.53 5.31 -11.76
N TYR A 39 17.20 5.21 -10.47
CA TYR A 39 17.31 6.33 -9.54
C TYR A 39 18.39 6.21 -8.47
N LEU A 40 18.97 5.02 -8.27
CA LEU A 40 20.03 4.81 -7.30
C LEU A 40 21.40 4.71 -7.98
N SER A 41 22.43 5.19 -7.28
CA SER A 41 23.83 4.94 -7.65
C SER A 41 24.22 3.51 -7.25
N GLY A 42 23.75 2.53 -8.02
CA GLY A 42 23.92 1.09 -7.77
C GLY A 42 22.59 0.38 -7.46
N ASN A 43 22.64 -0.94 -7.32
CA ASN A 43 21.43 -1.72 -7.08
C ASN A 43 21.01 -1.69 -5.60
N ALA A 44 19.72 -1.49 -5.36
CA ALA A 44 19.12 -1.65 -4.04
C ALA A 44 19.36 -3.08 -3.52
N GLN A 45 19.68 -3.17 -2.24
CA GLN A 45 19.82 -4.44 -1.53
C GLN A 45 18.74 -4.57 -0.47
N ARG A 46 18.49 -3.51 0.31
CA ARG A 46 17.49 -3.53 1.39
C ARG A 46 16.23 -2.77 1.01
N ILE A 47 15.09 -3.42 1.17
CA ILE A 47 13.76 -2.85 0.94
C ILE A 47 12.97 -2.81 2.26
N LEU A 48 12.26 -1.71 2.52
CA LEU A 48 11.31 -1.58 3.62
C LEU A 48 9.86 -1.57 3.08
N ASP A 49 9.06 -2.58 3.41
CA ASP A 49 7.65 -2.70 3.05
C ASP A 49 6.76 -2.16 4.19
N ILE A 50 6.24 -0.94 4.04
CA ILE A 50 5.50 -0.21 5.06
C ILE A 50 3.99 -0.47 4.91
N GLY A 51 3.37 -0.98 5.97
CA GLY A 51 1.97 -1.42 5.92
C GLY A 51 1.81 -2.60 4.96
N CYS A 52 2.63 -3.62 5.16
CA CYS A 52 2.83 -4.72 4.21
C CYS A 52 1.60 -5.62 4.02
N GLY A 53 0.57 -5.49 4.86
CA GLY A 53 -0.63 -6.32 4.84
C GLY A 53 -0.31 -7.81 4.86
N GLY A 54 -0.97 -8.59 3.99
CA GLY A 54 -0.71 -10.02 3.83
C GLY A 54 0.68 -10.38 3.25
N GLY A 55 1.53 -9.38 2.98
CA GLY A 55 2.93 -9.54 2.58
C GLY A 55 3.11 -9.98 1.13
N ARG A 56 2.18 -9.61 0.23
CA ARG A 56 2.26 -9.95 -1.19
C ARG A 56 3.58 -9.44 -1.81
N LEU A 57 3.96 -8.20 -1.52
CA LEU A 57 5.21 -7.58 -1.97
C LEU A 57 6.40 -8.08 -1.16
N THR A 58 6.33 -8.03 0.18
CA THR A 58 7.35 -8.58 1.07
C THR A 58 7.87 -9.95 0.61
N VAL A 59 6.97 -10.93 0.43
CA VAL A 59 7.34 -12.30 0.05
C VAL A 59 7.89 -12.35 -1.39
N ALA A 60 7.36 -11.52 -2.30
CA ALA A 60 7.78 -11.51 -3.70
C ALA A 60 9.13 -10.81 -3.92
N LEU A 61 9.46 -9.82 -3.10
CA LEU A 61 10.76 -9.13 -3.10
C LEU A 61 11.83 -9.98 -2.41
N ALA A 62 11.53 -10.62 -1.27
CA ALA A 62 12.44 -11.57 -0.64
C ALA A 62 12.79 -12.72 -1.60
N ALA A 63 11.82 -13.24 -2.36
CA ALA A 63 12.05 -14.26 -3.38
C ALA A 63 12.96 -13.81 -4.55
N ARG A 64 13.14 -12.50 -4.72
CA ARG A 64 14.06 -11.90 -5.72
C ARG A 64 15.46 -11.63 -5.16
N GLY A 65 15.71 -11.96 -3.89
CA GLY A 65 17.02 -11.80 -3.24
C GLY A 65 17.22 -10.45 -2.54
N TYR A 66 16.18 -9.63 -2.41
CA TYR A 66 16.25 -8.43 -1.58
C TYR A 66 16.26 -8.81 -0.09
N GLU A 67 17.01 -8.04 0.70
CA GLU A 67 16.88 -8.04 2.16
C GLU A 67 15.65 -7.21 2.52
N VAL A 68 14.59 -7.86 2.99
CA VAL A 68 13.31 -7.17 3.24
C VAL A 68 13.08 -7.01 4.73
N ALA A 69 12.84 -5.78 5.15
CA ALA A 69 12.14 -5.47 6.39
C ALA A 69 10.70 -5.10 6.07
N ALA A 70 9.74 -5.50 6.90
CA ALA A 70 8.34 -5.23 6.69
C ALA A 70 7.61 -5.03 8.02
N TYR A 71 6.60 -4.16 8.02
CA TYR A 71 5.74 -4.01 9.18
C TYR A 71 4.32 -3.61 8.80
N ASP A 72 3.39 -3.94 9.68
CA ASP A 72 1.97 -3.67 9.56
C ASP A 72 1.36 -3.54 10.96
N LEU A 73 0.27 -2.78 11.09
CA LEU A 73 -0.42 -2.60 12.36
C LEU A 73 -1.22 -3.87 12.74
N ASN A 74 -1.63 -4.68 11.77
CA ASN A 74 -2.46 -5.86 12.00
C ASN A 74 -1.61 -7.12 12.32
N GLU A 75 -1.77 -7.67 13.53
CA GLU A 75 -1.04 -8.86 13.97
C GLU A 75 -1.34 -10.11 13.12
N SER A 76 -2.57 -10.25 12.63
CA SER A 76 -2.98 -11.38 11.77
C SER A 76 -2.28 -11.33 10.41
N CYS A 77 -2.11 -10.13 9.86
CA CYS A 77 -1.28 -9.89 8.67
C CYS A 77 0.15 -10.37 8.91
N ILE A 78 0.80 -9.90 9.98
CA ILE A 78 2.20 -10.26 10.30
C ILE A 78 2.37 -11.77 10.49
N ALA A 79 1.49 -12.41 11.27
CA ALA A 79 1.52 -13.85 11.46
C ALA A 79 1.37 -14.62 10.13
N TYR A 80 0.55 -14.10 9.21
CA TYR A 80 0.37 -14.67 7.89
C TYR A 80 1.61 -14.51 7.00
N VAL A 81 2.26 -13.34 6.98
CA VAL A 81 3.52 -13.11 6.25
C VAL A 81 4.60 -14.09 6.71
N GLN A 82 4.83 -14.16 8.02
CA GLN A 82 5.85 -15.05 8.61
C GLN A 82 5.60 -16.52 8.22
N LYS A 83 4.34 -16.96 8.20
CA LYS A 83 3.97 -18.32 7.76
C LYS A 83 4.29 -18.55 6.27
N ARG A 84 4.10 -17.54 5.42
CA ARG A 84 4.42 -17.63 3.98
C ARG A 84 5.93 -17.68 3.73
N LEU A 85 6.70 -16.87 4.44
CA LEU A 85 8.16 -16.86 4.38
C LEU A 85 8.73 -18.23 4.75
N ARG A 86 8.35 -18.76 5.93
CA ARG A 86 8.76 -20.10 6.40
C ARG A 86 8.44 -21.21 5.39
N ARG A 87 7.22 -21.19 4.82
CA ARG A 87 6.80 -22.20 3.84
C ARG A 87 7.62 -22.17 2.55
N ARG A 88 8.22 -21.03 2.21
CA ARG A 88 9.02 -20.86 0.98
C ARG A 88 10.52 -20.92 1.23
N GLY A 89 10.96 -21.09 2.49
CA GLY A 89 12.38 -21.00 2.86
C GLY A 89 12.97 -19.62 2.57
N LEU A 90 12.15 -18.57 2.69
CA LEU A 90 12.56 -17.17 2.52
C LEU A 90 12.70 -16.50 3.88
N ASP A 91 13.51 -15.45 3.94
CA ASP A 91 13.75 -14.66 5.15
C ASP A 91 13.37 -13.19 4.93
N ALA A 92 12.85 -12.55 5.98
CA ALA A 92 12.55 -11.13 6.05
C ALA A 92 12.27 -10.73 7.51
N ASP A 93 12.69 -9.53 7.89
CA ASP A 93 12.41 -8.97 9.22
C ASP A 93 10.99 -8.41 9.26
N VAL A 94 10.05 -9.18 9.81
CA VAL A 94 8.63 -8.82 9.82
C VAL A 94 8.10 -8.63 11.24
N VAL A 95 7.61 -7.43 11.54
CA VAL A 95 7.16 -7.03 12.88
C VAL A 95 5.82 -6.28 12.85
N VAL A 96 5.13 -6.24 13.99
CA VAL A 96 3.95 -5.39 14.18
C VAL A 96 4.43 -3.97 14.47
N GLY A 97 3.89 -2.97 13.76
CA GLY A 97 4.34 -1.59 13.92
C GLY A 97 3.39 -0.56 13.34
N ASP A 98 3.39 0.64 13.93
CA ASP A 98 2.66 1.80 13.43
C ASP A 98 3.56 2.62 12.49
N MET A 99 3.08 2.91 11.28
CA MET A 99 3.83 3.66 10.28
C MET A 99 4.11 5.12 10.65
N ARG A 100 3.53 5.62 11.74
CA ARG A 100 3.78 6.95 12.30
C ARG A 100 4.93 6.98 13.30
N GLU A 101 5.42 5.83 13.74
CA GLU A 101 6.41 5.71 14.81
C GLU A 101 7.57 4.77 14.47
N PHE A 102 7.39 3.90 13.48
CA PHE A 102 8.36 2.85 13.16
C PHE A 102 9.59 3.37 12.41
N VAL A 103 10.79 3.01 12.90
CA VAL A 103 12.06 3.27 12.24
C VAL A 103 12.85 1.96 12.11
N THR A 104 13.31 1.64 10.90
CA THR A 104 14.13 0.44 10.67
C THR A 104 15.62 0.71 10.87
N THR A 105 16.33 -0.30 11.38
CA THR A 105 17.79 -0.34 11.39
C THR A 105 18.26 -1.74 10.99
N PRO A 106 19.20 -1.85 10.03
CA PRO A 106 19.90 -0.75 9.38
C PRO A 106 19.04 -0.11 8.29
N LYS A 107 19.38 1.13 7.89
CA LYS A 107 18.57 1.88 6.91
C LYS A 107 18.42 1.11 5.59
N CYS A 108 17.29 1.29 4.92
CA CYS A 108 17.01 0.68 3.62
C CYS A 108 17.42 1.59 2.44
N ASP A 109 17.54 0.98 1.26
CA ASP A 109 17.77 1.68 -0.01
C ASP A 109 16.47 2.21 -0.60
N ILE A 110 15.42 1.41 -0.52
CA ILE A 110 14.07 1.74 -0.99
C ILE A 110 13.05 1.43 0.11
N ALA A 111 12.18 2.38 0.41
CA ALA A 111 10.93 2.14 1.12
C ALA A 111 9.76 2.07 0.13
N ILE A 112 8.76 1.25 0.42
CA ILE A 112 7.51 1.16 -0.35
C ILE A 112 6.30 1.31 0.58
N ASN A 113 5.32 2.09 0.16
CA ASN A 113 3.99 2.16 0.75
C ASN A 113 3.01 2.34 -0.41
N THR A 114 2.44 1.25 -0.89
CA THR A 114 1.59 1.23 -2.09
C THR A 114 0.17 0.83 -1.74
N VAL A 115 -0.74 0.83 -2.73
CA VAL A 115 -2.16 0.46 -2.56
C VAL A 115 -2.89 1.36 -1.56
N SER A 116 -2.63 2.68 -1.62
CA SER A 116 -3.36 3.66 -0.82
C SER A 116 -3.22 3.53 0.70
N THR A 117 -2.28 2.72 1.22
CA THR A 117 -2.07 2.55 2.66
C THR A 117 -1.84 3.88 3.38
N PHE A 118 -1.11 4.81 2.76
CA PHE A 118 -0.89 6.17 3.25
C PHE A 118 -2.18 6.92 3.61
N ARG A 119 -3.31 6.60 2.94
CA ARG A 119 -4.61 7.25 3.17
C ARG A 119 -5.22 6.86 4.52
N HIS A 120 -4.72 5.84 5.21
CA HIS A 120 -5.10 5.57 6.61
C HIS A 120 -4.58 6.63 7.59
N LEU A 121 -3.67 7.51 7.16
CA LEU A 121 -3.22 8.67 7.94
C LEU A 121 -4.25 9.80 7.82
N LEU A 122 -5.07 9.96 8.84
CA LEU A 122 -6.29 10.78 8.78
C LEU A 122 -6.04 12.29 8.98
N SER A 123 -4.81 12.71 9.21
CA SER A 123 -4.42 14.12 9.37
C SER A 123 -3.11 14.44 8.63
N ASP A 124 -2.88 15.72 8.33
CA ASP A 124 -1.60 16.16 7.78
C ASP A 124 -0.45 15.87 8.78
N ASN A 125 -0.70 15.98 10.09
CA ASN A 125 0.31 15.70 11.12
C ASN A 125 0.71 14.22 11.14
N ASP A 126 -0.26 13.30 11.09
CA ASP A 126 0.02 11.85 10.99
C ASP A 126 0.84 11.54 9.73
N ALA A 127 0.48 12.18 8.62
CA ALA A 127 1.21 12.03 7.36
C ALA A 127 2.64 12.58 7.43
N LEU A 128 2.86 13.70 8.11
CA LEU A 128 4.19 14.26 8.34
C LEU A 128 5.04 13.39 9.26
N PHE A 129 4.48 12.86 10.36
CA PHE A 129 5.19 11.92 11.23
C PHE A 129 5.63 10.67 10.48
N HIS A 130 4.74 10.10 9.66
CA HIS A 130 5.11 8.97 8.81
C HIS A 130 6.22 9.31 7.81
N LEU A 131 6.16 10.49 7.16
CA LEU A 131 7.22 10.92 6.23
C LEU A 131 8.56 11.08 6.96
N GLU A 132 8.55 11.58 8.20
CA GLU A 132 9.74 11.70 9.06
C GLU A 132 10.30 10.32 9.46
N CYS A 133 9.48 9.40 9.95
CA CYS A 133 9.89 8.04 10.30
C CYS A 133 10.44 7.26 9.09
N THR A 134 9.82 7.42 7.93
CA THR A 134 10.30 6.83 6.67
C THR A 134 11.64 7.46 6.28
N ALA A 135 11.81 8.76 6.49
CA ALA A 135 13.06 9.47 6.22
C ALA A 135 14.20 9.06 7.16
N GLN A 136 13.88 8.68 8.40
CA GLN A 136 14.85 8.11 9.33
C GLN A 136 15.26 6.68 8.92
N SER A 137 14.34 5.93 8.32
CA SER A 137 14.50 4.54 7.86
C SER A 137 15.24 4.40 6.53
N VAL A 138 15.16 5.40 5.64
CA VAL A 138 15.78 5.37 4.31
C VAL A 138 17.13 6.11 4.35
N ARG A 139 18.18 5.53 3.72
CA ARG A 139 19.47 6.22 3.63
C ARG A 139 19.39 7.48 2.76
N ARG A 140 20.32 8.43 2.94
CA ARG A 140 20.44 9.58 2.02
C ARG A 140 20.64 9.10 0.57
N GLY A 141 19.95 9.74 -0.37
CA GLY A 141 19.88 9.34 -1.77
C GLY A 141 19.08 8.06 -2.05
N GLY A 142 18.52 7.42 -1.02
CA GLY A 142 17.56 6.31 -1.16
C GLY A 142 16.20 6.80 -1.65
N ILE A 143 15.32 5.86 -1.98
CA ILE A 143 14.02 6.15 -2.60
C ILE A 143 12.87 5.75 -1.68
N TYR A 144 11.79 6.51 -1.71
CA TYR A 144 10.49 6.10 -1.19
C TYR A 144 9.47 6.08 -2.33
N ILE A 145 8.91 4.90 -2.59
CA ILE A 145 7.83 4.70 -3.56
C ILE A 145 6.50 4.79 -2.82
N LEU A 146 5.79 5.88 -3.04
CA LEU A 146 4.51 6.20 -2.38
C LEU A 146 3.36 6.07 -3.38
N GLY A 147 2.51 5.07 -3.21
CA GLY A 147 1.34 4.81 -4.05
C GLY A 147 0.03 5.12 -3.34
N LEU A 148 -0.79 5.98 -3.93
CA LEU A 148 -2.09 6.37 -3.40
C LEU A 148 -3.05 6.82 -4.50
N HIS A 149 -4.34 6.60 -4.24
CA HIS A 149 -5.42 7.17 -5.03
C HIS A 149 -5.62 8.66 -4.67
N LEU A 150 -5.70 9.50 -5.68
CA LEU A 150 -6.09 10.89 -5.62
C LEU A 150 -7.53 11.03 -6.07
N LEU A 151 -8.23 11.99 -5.48
CA LEU A 151 -9.59 12.34 -5.87
C LEU A 151 -9.59 13.72 -6.54
N PRO A 152 -9.66 13.79 -7.88
CA PRO A 152 -9.77 15.03 -8.63
C PRO A 152 -10.86 15.95 -8.05
N PRO A 153 -10.70 17.30 -8.07
CA PRO A 153 -11.69 18.22 -7.50
C PRO A 153 -13.11 18.08 -8.06
N ASP A 154 -13.24 17.64 -9.31
CA ASP A 154 -14.46 17.47 -10.08
C ASP A 154 -14.99 16.03 -10.10
N ALA A 155 -14.25 15.06 -9.56
CA ALA A 155 -14.69 13.68 -9.45
C ALA A 155 -15.92 13.55 -8.53
N ASP A 156 -16.76 12.55 -8.81
CA ASP A 156 -17.87 12.19 -7.91
C ASP A 156 -17.31 11.71 -6.56
N LEU A 157 -18.03 12.01 -5.49
CA LEU A 157 -17.75 11.50 -4.16
C LEU A 157 -18.42 10.15 -3.91
N ASP A 158 -19.48 9.83 -4.66
CA ASP A 158 -20.13 8.54 -4.62
C ASP A 158 -19.48 7.62 -5.64
N ASP A 159 -18.97 6.48 -5.16
CA ASP A 159 -18.37 5.46 -6.01
C ASP A 159 -18.65 4.05 -5.45
N GLU A 160 -18.76 3.09 -6.36
CA GLU A 160 -18.96 1.68 -6.06
C GLU A 160 -18.26 0.82 -7.10
N GLU A 161 -17.30 0.04 -6.63
CA GLU A 161 -16.56 -0.91 -7.45
C GLU A 161 -16.92 -2.34 -7.06
N HIS A 162 -16.96 -3.22 -8.06
CA HIS A 162 -17.22 -4.64 -7.88
C HIS A 162 -16.26 -5.47 -8.73
N TRP A 163 -15.64 -6.47 -8.12
CA TRP A 163 -14.82 -7.43 -8.85
C TRP A 163 -14.83 -8.80 -8.19
N VAL A 164 -14.41 -9.81 -8.96
CA VAL A 164 -14.33 -11.19 -8.49
C VAL A 164 -12.95 -11.73 -8.74
N ALA A 165 -12.24 -12.06 -7.67
CA ALA A 165 -10.93 -12.68 -7.73
C ALA A 165 -11.00 -14.18 -7.44
N ARG A 166 -10.13 -14.96 -8.08
CA ARG A 166 -10.07 -16.42 -7.90
C ARG A 166 -8.64 -16.89 -7.71
N HIS A 167 -8.45 -17.76 -6.73
CA HIS A 167 -7.19 -18.47 -6.57
C HIS A 167 -7.42 -19.90 -6.09
N SER A 168 -6.90 -20.86 -6.85
CA SER A 168 -7.13 -22.29 -6.60
C SER A 168 -8.63 -22.61 -6.53
N ARG A 169 -9.12 -23.13 -5.39
CA ARG A 169 -10.54 -23.45 -5.17
C ARG A 169 -11.28 -22.39 -4.33
N THR A 170 -10.73 -21.19 -4.22
CA THR A 170 -11.31 -20.09 -3.47
C THR A 170 -11.67 -18.94 -4.42
N THR A 171 -12.90 -18.46 -4.31
CA THR A 171 -13.41 -17.26 -4.99
C THR A 171 -13.69 -16.20 -3.92
N VAL A 172 -13.27 -14.97 -4.19
CA VAL A 172 -13.55 -13.79 -3.36
C VAL A 172 -14.26 -12.77 -4.25
N ASP A 173 -15.53 -12.54 -3.96
CA ASP A 173 -16.35 -11.51 -4.58
C ASP A 173 -16.29 -10.27 -3.68
N VAL A 174 -15.82 -9.16 -4.24
CA VAL A 174 -15.53 -7.92 -3.49
C VAL A 174 -16.41 -6.81 -4.00
N THR A 175 -17.05 -6.10 -3.06
CA THR A 175 -17.67 -4.80 -3.30
C THR A 175 -16.96 -3.78 -2.45
N MET A 176 -16.45 -2.71 -3.07
CA MET A 176 -16.00 -1.49 -2.40
C MET A 176 -17.04 -0.41 -2.65
N LYS A 177 -17.50 0.28 -1.60
CA LYS A 177 -18.49 1.35 -1.72
C LYS A 177 -18.15 2.54 -0.84
N VAL A 178 -18.21 3.74 -1.40
CA VAL A 178 -18.14 4.97 -0.59
C VAL A 178 -19.43 5.11 0.23
N ARG A 179 -19.30 5.21 1.56
CA ARG A 179 -20.43 5.39 2.48
C ARG A 179 -20.69 6.86 2.79
N ASN A 180 -19.61 7.63 2.89
CA ASN A 180 -19.61 9.07 3.04
C ASN A 180 -18.25 9.58 2.58
N ALA A 181 -18.23 10.80 2.07
CA ALA A 181 -17.01 11.53 1.75
C ALA A 181 -17.24 13.03 1.92
N SER A 182 -16.18 13.76 2.27
CA SER A 182 -16.23 15.20 2.40
C SER A 182 -14.89 15.80 2.00
N ARG A 183 -14.91 16.60 0.92
CA ARG A 183 -13.74 17.39 0.49
C ARG A 183 -13.31 18.41 1.54
N LYS A 184 -14.24 18.91 2.36
CA LYS A 184 -13.97 19.90 3.42
C LYS A 184 -13.14 19.30 4.55
N SER A 185 -13.53 18.14 5.09
CA SER A 185 -12.73 17.44 6.11
C SER A 185 -11.59 16.62 5.51
N ARG A 186 -11.63 16.38 4.19
CA ARG A 186 -10.74 15.47 3.44
C ARG A 186 -10.81 14.04 3.96
N LEU A 187 -12.00 13.59 4.34
CA LEU A 187 -12.22 12.24 4.85
C LEU A 187 -13.30 11.54 4.05
N GLU A 188 -13.12 10.24 3.88
CA GLU A 188 -14.12 9.32 3.38
C GLU A 188 -14.18 8.06 4.23
N THR A 189 -15.29 7.33 4.12
CA THR A 189 -15.46 6.00 4.67
C THR A 189 -15.75 5.03 3.53
N LEU A 190 -14.82 4.11 3.28
CA LEU A 190 -14.98 3.04 2.30
C LEU A 190 -15.46 1.76 2.98
N ARG A 191 -16.55 1.19 2.48
CA ARG A 191 -17.06 -0.11 2.89
C ARG A 191 -16.54 -1.18 1.95
N PHE A 192 -15.81 -2.15 2.50
CA PHE A 192 -15.43 -3.37 1.80
C PHE A 192 -16.31 -4.52 2.25
N THR A 193 -16.94 -5.18 1.30
CA THR A 193 -17.69 -6.43 1.50
C THR A 193 -16.99 -7.55 0.75
N LEU A 194 -16.50 -8.56 1.48
CA LEU A 194 -15.86 -9.75 0.91
C LEU A 194 -16.78 -10.95 1.07
N LYS A 195 -17.31 -11.48 -0.02
CA LYS A 195 -18.04 -12.75 -0.06
C LYS A 195 -17.11 -13.84 -0.54
N VAL A 196 -16.71 -14.70 0.38
CA VAL A 196 -15.74 -15.78 0.13
C VAL A 196 -16.49 -17.08 -0.08
N GLN A 197 -16.14 -17.78 -1.15
CA GLN A 197 -16.59 -19.13 -1.46
C GLN A 197 -15.37 -20.05 -1.61
N SER A 198 -15.29 -21.08 -0.78
CA SER A 198 -14.26 -22.11 -0.84
C SER A 198 -14.88 -23.47 -0.49
N VAL A 199 -14.14 -24.56 -0.74
CA VAL A 199 -14.61 -25.93 -0.47
C VAL A 199 -15.15 -26.10 0.95
N ASN A 200 -14.49 -25.48 1.94
CA ASN A 200 -14.81 -25.67 3.36
C ASN A 200 -15.43 -24.43 4.03
N ASN A 201 -15.39 -23.26 3.37
CA ASN A 201 -15.85 -22.00 3.98
C ASN A 201 -16.70 -21.18 3.01
N HIS A 202 -17.84 -20.74 3.50
CA HIS A 202 -18.68 -19.72 2.89
C HIS A 202 -18.91 -18.64 3.94
N LEU A 203 -18.35 -17.45 3.72
CA LEU A 203 -18.43 -16.35 4.68
C LEU A 203 -18.55 -15.01 3.96
N ALA A 204 -19.22 -14.07 4.60
CA ALA A 204 -19.31 -12.68 4.18
C ALA A 204 -18.74 -11.79 5.29
N ILE A 205 -17.73 -10.99 4.95
CA ILE A 205 -17.07 -10.04 5.86
C ILE A 205 -17.40 -8.64 5.36
N GLU A 206 -17.76 -7.74 6.28
CA GLU A 206 -17.97 -6.32 5.98
C GLU A 206 -17.10 -5.47 6.91
N SER A 207 -16.39 -4.49 6.35
CA SER A 207 -15.55 -3.53 7.08
C SER A 207 -15.69 -2.12 6.53
N ASP A 208 -15.75 -1.14 7.43
CA ASP A 208 -15.64 0.28 7.09
C ASP A 208 -14.24 0.78 7.43
N PHE A 209 -13.54 1.37 6.46
CA PHE A 209 -12.26 2.02 6.65
C PHE A 209 -12.39 3.52 6.42
N LYS A 210 -11.91 4.31 7.37
CA LYS A 210 -11.76 5.75 7.17
C LYS A 210 -10.47 5.99 6.40
N MET A 211 -10.55 6.81 5.36
CA MET A 211 -9.40 7.19 4.56
C MET A 211 -9.38 8.70 4.33
N ARG A 212 -8.17 9.23 4.15
CA ARG A 212 -7.92 10.64 3.82
C ARG A 212 -7.97 10.84 2.32
N LEU A 213 -8.64 11.91 1.91
CA LEU A 213 -8.70 12.37 0.52
C LEU A 213 -7.52 13.28 0.22
N TYR A 214 -6.98 13.12 -0.99
CA TYR A 214 -5.91 13.95 -1.53
C TYR A 214 -6.29 14.36 -2.95
N SER A 215 -6.26 15.66 -3.24
CA SER A 215 -6.01 16.13 -4.60
C SER A 215 -4.49 16.19 -4.86
N ALA A 216 -4.08 16.33 -6.11
CA ALA A 216 -2.66 16.47 -6.44
C ALA A 216 -2.06 17.73 -5.79
N ALA A 217 -2.81 18.83 -5.76
CA ALA A 217 -2.38 20.06 -5.08
C ALA A 217 -2.17 19.85 -3.56
N GLN A 218 -3.05 19.08 -2.91
CA GLN A 218 -2.93 18.76 -1.49
C GLN A 218 -1.73 17.84 -1.21
N LEU A 219 -1.50 16.84 -2.05
CA LEU A 219 -0.32 15.97 -1.93
C LEU A 219 0.97 16.77 -2.13
N LYS A 220 1.06 17.61 -3.16
CA LYS A 220 2.20 18.52 -3.38
C LYS A 220 2.45 19.41 -2.17
N SER A 221 1.40 20.04 -1.64
CA SER A 221 1.49 20.90 -0.48
C SER A 221 1.97 20.16 0.77
N LEU A 222 1.53 18.90 0.97
CA LEU A 222 1.99 18.07 2.07
C LEU A 222 3.47 17.70 1.91
N LEU A 223 3.88 17.22 0.73
CA LEU A 223 5.27 16.84 0.46
C LEU A 223 6.22 18.03 0.61
N ALA A 224 5.80 19.23 0.20
CA ALA A 224 6.59 20.46 0.34
C ALA A 224 6.80 20.90 1.79
N LYS A 225 6.02 20.40 2.76
CA LYS A 225 6.23 20.64 4.20
C LYS A 225 7.32 19.75 4.80
N SER A 226 7.78 18.73 4.07
CA SER A 226 8.87 17.86 4.51
C SER A 226 10.17 18.28 3.84
N ASP A 227 11.16 18.67 4.64
CA ASP A 227 12.50 19.00 4.13
C ASP A 227 13.27 17.73 3.69
N ASP A 228 12.80 16.56 4.11
CA ASP A 228 13.50 15.29 3.95
C ASP A 228 13.41 14.67 2.56
N TRP A 229 12.36 15.03 1.80
CA TRP A 229 11.99 14.39 0.56
C TRP A 229 12.02 15.35 -0.64
N GLU A 230 12.48 14.85 -1.77
CA GLU A 230 12.40 15.48 -3.08
C GLU A 230 11.50 14.61 -3.97
N LEU A 231 10.47 15.19 -4.60
CA LEU A 231 9.69 14.48 -5.62
C LEU A 231 10.50 14.43 -6.92
N VAL A 232 10.91 13.24 -7.33
CA VAL A 232 11.75 13.04 -8.51
C VAL A 232 10.91 12.76 -9.74
N ASP A 233 9.97 11.81 -9.64
CA ASP A 233 9.10 11.41 -10.74
C ASP A 233 7.75 10.90 -10.21
N VAL A 234 6.79 10.80 -11.11
CA VAL A 234 5.41 10.40 -10.83
C VAL A 234 4.99 9.40 -11.90
N PHE A 235 4.28 8.36 -11.49
CA PHE A 235 3.75 7.31 -12.35
C PHE A 235 2.32 6.98 -11.91
N ASP A 236 1.67 6.08 -12.62
CA ASP A 236 0.38 5.50 -12.24
C ASP A 236 0.53 3.98 -11.98
N TYR A 237 -0.59 3.27 -11.81
CA TYR A 237 -0.58 1.84 -11.53
C TYR A 237 -0.30 0.95 -12.76
N TRP A 238 0.02 1.52 -13.93
CA TRP A 238 0.62 0.77 -15.03
C TRP A 238 2.10 0.48 -14.78
N TYR A 239 2.74 1.27 -13.92
CA TYR A 239 4.13 1.08 -13.49
C TYR A 239 5.14 1.06 -14.67
N ASP A 240 4.91 1.89 -15.70
CA ASP A 240 5.84 2.03 -16.83
C ASP A 240 6.94 3.05 -16.49
N ILE A 241 8.14 2.54 -16.17
CA ILE A 241 9.30 3.35 -15.77
C ILE A 241 9.77 4.34 -16.85
N GLU A 242 9.43 4.09 -18.12
CA GLU A 242 9.83 4.94 -19.25
C GLU A 242 8.83 6.06 -19.54
N GLN A 243 7.67 6.07 -18.88
CA GLN A 243 6.60 7.05 -19.09
C GLN A 243 6.26 7.80 -17.80
N PRO A 244 7.16 8.67 -17.29
CA PRO A 244 6.83 9.51 -16.15
C PRO A 244 5.70 10.49 -16.51
N LEU A 245 4.86 10.75 -15.53
CA LEU A 245 3.68 11.59 -15.61
C LEU A 245 3.90 12.88 -14.81
N VAL A 246 2.97 13.82 -14.98
CA VAL A 246 2.93 15.03 -14.16
C VAL A 246 1.93 14.81 -13.04
N LEU A 247 2.35 15.01 -11.78
CA LEU A 247 1.40 15.01 -10.66
C LEU A 247 0.39 16.15 -10.86
N ASN A 248 -0.82 15.82 -11.27
CA ASN A 248 -1.91 16.76 -11.50
C ASN A 248 -3.24 16.10 -11.13
N ASP A 249 -4.33 16.85 -11.17
CA ASP A 249 -5.66 16.36 -10.80
C ASP A 249 -6.29 15.49 -11.92
N GLU A 250 -5.57 15.13 -12.98
CA GLU A 250 -6.05 14.18 -14.01
C GLU A 250 -5.66 12.74 -13.66
N LEU A 251 -4.76 12.53 -12.70
CA LEU A 251 -4.36 11.22 -12.21
C LEU A 251 -5.25 10.77 -11.06
N GLY A 252 -6.00 9.68 -11.26
CA GLY A 252 -6.69 8.97 -10.18
C GLY A 252 -5.72 8.14 -9.36
N ASP A 253 -4.99 7.22 -10.00
CA ASP A 253 -3.97 6.41 -9.33
C ASP A 253 -2.58 7.01 -9.50
N THR A 254 -1.90 7.26 -8.38
CA THR A 254 -0.61 7.96 -8.37
C THR A 254 0.43 7.16 -7.62
N VAL A 255 1.63 7.08 -8.21
CA VAL A 255 2.84 6.52 -7.63
C VAL A 255 3.93 7.57 -7.68
N CYS A 256 4.26 8.17 -6.54
CA CYS A 256 5.35 9.12 -6.41
C CYS A 256 6.66 8.40 -6.12
N VAL A 257 7.71 8.76 -6.84
CA VAL A 257 9.09 8.40 -6.54
C VAL A 257 9.74 9.58 -5.81
N LEU A 258 9.94 9.43 -4.51
CA LEU A 258 10.53 10.43 -3.62
C LEU A 258 11.98 10.06 -3.32
N ARG A 259 12.92 11.00 -3.44
CA ARG A 259 14.31 10.81 -3.04
C ARG A 259 14.59 11.41 -1.68
N ARG A 260 15.29 10.65 -0.84
CA ARG A 260 15.76 11.12 0.46
C ARG A 260 16.91 12.12 0.25
N LYS A 261 16.73 13.37 0.68
CA LYS A 261 17.75 14.43 0.57
C LYS A 261 18.99 14.15 1.41
#